data_AF-A0A2V8TVM7-F1
#
_entry.id   AF-A0A2V8TVM7-F1
#
_cell.length_a   1.000
_cell.length_b   1.000
_cell.length_c   1.000
_cell.angle_alpha   90.00
_cell.angle_beta   90.00
_cell.angle_gamma   90.00
#
_symmetry.space_group_name_H-M   'P 1'
#
loop_
_entity.id
_entity.type
_entity.pdbx_description
1 polymer ?
#
loop_
_entity_poly.entity_id
_entity_poly.type
_entity_poly.pdbx_seq_one_letter_code
_entity_poly.pdbx_strand_id
1 'polypeptide(L)'
;MNASRLLIIGLAFSPTVLLAQKREDILSIQRDIAALTEQVRQIQRAQDERMAALTALVQQAMDASNKANASLSALQHSVTTQLADQQGKVVTPITTLGTKVDQMADDFRSMQTNMADLTRRVGQLDQKLTDISSAVRTLSAPPQVPGGTIPQANTPLGAPTGTVPPGTSSETLYTNAFRDYTTGKYELAMQEFSDYLKYFL
;
A
#
# COMPACT_ATOMS: atom_id res chain seq x y z
N MET A 1 58.11 77.65 -38.03
CA MET A 1 58.90 76.63 -37.30
C MET A 1 58.29 75.24 -37.52
N ASN A 2 57.98 74.90 -38.78
CA ASN A 2 57.07 73.77 -39.10
C ASN A 2 57.74 72.77 -40.07
N ALA A 3 58.82 73.19 -40.75
CA ALA A 3 59.59 72.35 -41.67
C ALA A 3 60.57 71.40 -40.94
N SER A 4 61.17 71.85 -39.83
CA SER A 4 62.12 71.02 -39.04
C SER A 4 61.43 69.82 -38.38
N ARG A 5 60.16 69.95 -37.99
CA ARG A 5 59.37 68.84 -37.42
C ARG A 5 58.95 67.79 -38.46
N LEU A 6 58.74 68.18 -39.72
CA LEU A 6 58.44 67.24 -40.80
C LEU A 6 59.67 66.45 -41.26
N LEU A 7 60.86 67.06 -41.17
CA LEU A 7 62.12 66.38 -41.53
C LEU A 7 62.53 65.32 -40.48
N ILE A 8 62.26 65.57 -39.19
CA ILE A 8 62.53 64.61 -38.10
C ILE A 8 61.56 63.42 -38.15
N ILE A 9 60.30 63.63 -38.53
CA ILE A 9 59.30 62.55 -38.66
C ILE A 9 59.56 61.70 -39.92
N GLY A 10 60.05 62.30 -41.02
CA GLY A 10 60.45 61.56 -42.22
C GLY A 10 61.70 60.69 -42.01
N LEU A 11 62.67 61.17 -41.21
CA LEU A 11 63.90 60.42 -40.93
C LEU A 11 63.70 59.27 -39.92
N ALA A 12 62.65 59.34 -39.08
CA ALA A 12 62.26 58.25 -38.19
C ALA A 12 61.52 57.10 -38.91
N PHE A 13 61.09 57.31 -40.16
CA PHE A 13 60.37 56.33 -40.98
C PHE A 13 61.23 55.75 -42.12
N SER A 14 62.57 55.82 -41.99
CA SER A 14 63.49 55.14 -42.90
C SER A 14 63.92 53.78 -42.32
N PRO A 15 63.63 52.65 -42.99
CA PRO A 15 63.90 51.29 -42.47
C PRO A 15 65.39 50.89 -42.44
N THR A 16 66.31 51.79 -42.77
CA THR A 16 67.74 51.47 -42.94
C THR A 16 68.62 51.71 -41.71
N VAL A 17 68.21 52.54 -40.75
CA VAL A 17 69.01 52.78 -39.52
C VAL A 17 68.73 51.72 -38.43
N LEU A 18 67.60 51.01 -38.55
CA LEU A 18 67.19 49.92 -37.64
C LEU A 18 67.73 48.53 -38.04
N LEU A 19 68.67 48.42 -38.99
CA LEU A 19 69.19 47.12 -39.47
C LEU A 19 70.51 46.66 -38.81
N ALA A 20 71.17 47.52 -38.03
CA ALA A 20 72.44 47.17 -37.38
C ALA A 20 72.27 46.59 -35.96
N GLN A 21 71.26 47.03 -35.21
CA GLN A 21 70.99 46.60 -33.83
C GLN A 21 69.93 45.48 -33.73
N LYS A 22 69.29 45.15 -34.86
CA LYS A 22 68.07 44.34 -34.96
C LYS A 22 68.35 42.93 -35.50
N ARG A 23 69.61 42.52 -35.68
CA ARG A 23 69.93 41.16 -36.13
C ARG A 23 69.63 40.11 -35.06
N GLU A 24 69.81 40.46 -33.79
CA GLU A 24 69.46 39.61 -32.64
C GLU A 24 67.93 39.59 -32.42
N ASP A 25 67.26 40.74 -32.55
CA ASP A 25 65.80 40.87 -32.42
C ASP A 25 65.01 40.29 -33.60
N ILE A 26 65.55 40.29 -34.82
CA ILE A 26 64.91 39.63 -35.98
C ILE A 26 64.92 38.11 -35.83
N LEU A 27 65.98 37.56 -35.25
CA LEU A 27 66.08 36.12 -34.97
C LEU A 27 65.13 35.71 -33.84
N SER A 28 64.98 36.54 -32.80
CA SER A 28 64.02 36.27 -31.71
C SER A 28 62.56 36.39 -32.17
N ILE A 29 62.24 37.39 -33.01
CA ILE A 29 60.89 37.57 -33.57
C ILE A 29 60.52 36.45 -34.55
N GLN A 30 61.44 35.94 -35.37
CA GLN A 30 61.15 34.76 -36.21
C GLN A 30 60.87 33.51 -35.37
N ARG A 31 61.60 33.34 -34.26
CA ARG A 31 61.35 32.23 -33.31
C ARG A 31 60.00 32.37 -32.61
N ASP A 32 59.61 33.59 -32.24
CA ASP A 32 58.31 33.86 -31.64
C ASP A 32 57.16 33.66 -32.64
N ILE A 33 57.33 34.04 -33.92
CA ILE A 33 56.33 33.76 -34.96
C ILE A 33 56.21 32.25 -35.22
N ALA A 34 57.30 31.50 -35.19
CA ALA A 34 57.27 30.04 -35.30
C ALA A 34 56.53 29.40 -34.11
N ALA A 35 56.78 29.88 -32.88
CA ALA A 35 56.08 29.42 -31.68
C ALA A 35 54.59 29.80 -31.69
N LEU A 36 54.25 31.01 -32.12
CA LEU A 36 52.87 31.49 -32.21
C LEU A 36 52.10 30.76 -33.32
N THR A 37 52.74 30.43 -34.43
CA THR A 37 52.14 29.63 -35.51
C THR A 37 51.83 28.22 -35.04
N GLU A 38 52.74 27.60 -34.29
CA GLU A 38 52.51 26.29 -33.69
C GLU A 38 51.39 26.36 -32.63
N GLN A 39 51.38 27.42 -31.80
CA GLN A 39 50.35 27.63 -30.79
C GLN A 39 48.98 27.88 -31.41
N VAL A 40 48.88 28.65 -32.49
CA VAL A 40 47.63 28.86 -33.24
C VAL A 40 47.19 27.57 -33.92
N ARG A 41 48.11 26.76 -34.46
CA ARG A 41 47.78 25.43 -34.99
C ARG A 41 47.26 24.50 -33.91
N GLN A 42 47.85 24.56 -32.72
CA GLN A 42 47.44 23.77 -31.57
C GLN A 42 46.07 24.23 -31.05
N ILE A 43 45.82 25.54 -31.03
CA ILE A 43 44.52 26.13 -30.68
C ILE A 43 43.46 25.81 -31.72
N GLN A 44 43.80 25.84 -33.02
CA GLN A 44 42.89 25.42 -34.10
C GLN A 44 42.51 23.95 -33.94
N ARG A 45 43.50 23.06 -33.77
CA ARG A 45 43.23 21.64 -33.51
C ARG A 45 42.39 21.43 -32.26
N ALA A 46 42.67 22.17 -31.19
CA ALA A 46 41.88 22.11 -29.97
C ALA A 46 40.45 22.63 -30.18
N GLN A 47 40.25 23.68 -30.99
CA GLN A 47 38.91 24.15 -31.37
C GLN A 47 38.17 23.11 -32.21
N ASP A 48 38.83 22.50 -33.19
CA ASP A 48 38.23 21.45 -34.03
C ASP A 48 37.82 20.24 -33.18
N GLU A 49 38.69 19.80 -32.26
CA GLU A 49 38.38 18.73 -31.31
C GLU A 49 37.21 19.10 -30.38
N ARG A 50 37.15 20.35 -29.90
CA ARG A 50 36.06 20.81 -29.03
C ARG A 50 34.75 20.94 -29.80
N MET A 51 34.78 21.39 -31.04
CA MET A 51 33.61 21.46 -31.91
C MET A 51 33.09 20.05 -32.25
N ALA A 52 33.99 19.10 -32.53
CA ALA A 52 33.62 17.70 -32.74
C ALA A 52 33.01 17.09 -31.47
N ALA A 53 33.61 17.33 -30.30
CA ALA A 53 33.09 16.86 -29.02
C ALA A 53 31.72 17.47 -28.69
N LEU A 54 31.54 18.78 -28.92
CA LEU A 54 30.25 19.46 -28.74
C LEU A 54 29.18 18.90 -29.68
N THR A 55 29.53 18.67 -30.95
CA THR A 55 28.61 18.06 -31.92
C THR A 55 28.20 16.67 -31.48
N ALA A 56 29.13 15.86 -30.98
CA ALA A 56 28.84 14.53 -30.45
C ALA A 56 27.95 14.59 -29.20
N LEU A 57 28.20 15.54 -28.28
CA LEU A 57 27.39 15.74 -27.08
C LEU A 57 25.97 16.20 -27.43
N VAL A 58 25.82 17.09 -28.42
CA VAL A 58 24.52 17.52 -28.94
C VAL A 58 23.79 16.36 -29.61
N GLN A 59 24.48 15.57 -30.44
CA GLN A 59 23.90 14.37 -31.05
C GLN A 59 23.42 13.39 -29.97
N GLN A 60 24.26 13.12 -28.97
CA GLN A 60 23.92 12.27 -27.84
C GLN A 60 22.76 12.83 -27.01
N ALA A 61 22.69 14.15 -26.81
CA ALA A 61 21.59 14.80 -26.11
C ALA A 61 20.28 14.71 -26.91
N MET A 62 20.34 14.86 -28.23
CA MET A 62 19.19 14.66 -29.12
C MET A 62 18.71 13.22 -29.08
N ASP A 63 19.61 12.24 -29.14
CA ASP A 63 19.26 10.82 -29.07
C ASP A 63 18.68 10.44 -27.69
N ALA A 64 19.24 10.99 -26.61
CA ALA A 64 18.71 10.84 -25.25
C ALA A 64 17.33 11.49 -25.11
N SER A 65 17.11 12.66 -25.72
CA SER A 65 15.82 13.36 -25.74
C SER A 65 14.78 12.57 -26.53
N ASN A 66 15.13 12.04 -27.70
CA ASN A 66 14.26 11.19 -28.51
C ASN A 66 13.88 9.91 -27.76
N LYS A 67 14.84 9.27 -27.08
CA LYS A 67 14.59 8.09 -26.24
C LYS A 67 13.72 8.43 -25.02
N ALA A 68 13.93 9.60 -24.41
CA ALA A 68 13.10 10.07 -23.31
C ALA A 68 11.65 10.30 -23.77
N ASN A 69 11.44 10.94 -24.92
CA ASN A 69 10.11 11.12 -25.51
C ASN A 69 9.42 9.78 -25.81
N ALA A 70 10.16 8.81 -26.38
CA ALA A 70 9.63 7.46 -26.61
C ALA A 70 9.27 6.76 -25.29
N SER A 71 10.11 6.88 -24.25
CA SER A 71 9.84 6.32 -22.93
C SER A 71 8.65 6.98 -22.24
N LEU A 72 8.48 8.30 -22.42
CA LEU A 72 7.37 9.05 -21.87
C LEU A 72 6.05 8.68 -22.57
N SER A 73 6.08 8.49 -23.89
CA SER A 73 4.92 8.01 -24.65
C SER A 73 4.55 6.58 -24.25
N ALA A 74 5.54 5.69 -24.08
CA ALA A 74 5.30 4.33 -23.58
C ALA A 74 4.76 4.33 -22.15
N LEU A 75 5.28 5.21 -21.28
CA LEU A 75 4.78 5.39 -19.92
C LEU A 75 3.34 5.91 -19.92
N GLN A 76 3.03 6.93 -20.73
CA GLN A 76 1.69 7.47 -20.88
C GLN A 76 0.73 6.36 -21.34
N HIS A 77 1.12 5.58 -22.35
CA HIS A 77 0.31 4.47 -22.84
C HIS A 77 0.12 3.38 -21.78
N SER A 78 1.17 3.04 -21.02
CA SER A 78 1.11 2.08 -19.92
C SER A 78 0.19 2.57 -18.79
N VAL A 79 0.29 3.83 -18.40
CA VAL A 79 -0.55 4.43 -17.35
C VAL A 79 -2.00 4.51 -17.80
N THR A 80 -2.27 4.96 -19.03
CA THR A 80 -3.65 5.00 -19.57
C THR A 80 -4.24 3.59 -19.68
N THR A 81 -3.46 2.61 -20.15
CA THR A 81 -3.92 1.22 -20.27
C THR A 81 -4.13 0.57 -18.91
N GLN A 82 -3.22 0.76 -17.95
CA GLN A 82 -3.39 0.25 -16.58
C GLN A 82 -4.56 0.91 -15.86
N LEU A 83 -4.80 2.20 -16.08
CA LEU A 83 -5.95 2.90 -15.51
C LEU A 83 -7.26 2.40 -16.13
N ALA A 84 -7.30 2.19 -17.44
CA ALA A 84 -8.47 1.61 -18.11
C ALA A 84 -8.74 0.15 -17.67
N ASP A 85 -7.69 -0.66 -17.52
CA ASP A 85 -7.79 -2.05 -17.06
C ASP A 85 -8.17 -2.14 -15.57
N GLN A 86 -7.62 -1.27 -14.72
CA GLN A 86 -8.06 -1.14 -13.31
C GLN A 86 -9.49 -0.63 -13.23
N GLN A 87 -9.90 0.35 -14.03
CA GLN A 87 -11.27 0.84 -14.03
C GLN A 87 -12.24 -0.28 -14.44
N GLY A 88 -11.91 -1.08 -15.45
CA GLY A 88 -12.70 -2.27 -15.83
C GLY A 88 -12.74 -3.35 -14.74
N LYS A 89 -11.60 -3.62 -14.07
CA LYS A 89 -11.48 -4.63 -13.02
C LYS A 89 -11.98 -4.20 -11.65
N VAL A 90 -12.17 -2.90 -11.40
CA VAL A 90 -12.63 -2.38 -10.11
C VAL A 90 -14.11 -1.99 -10.19
N VAL A 91 -14.59 -1.43 -11.29
CA VAL A 91 -16.02 -1.08 -11.46
C VAL A 91 -16.89 -2.33 -11.46
N THR A 92 -16.49 -3.39 -12.17
CA THR A 92 -17.29 -4.63 -12.27
C THR A 92 -17.50 -5.34 -10.91
N PRO A 93 -16.45 -5.57 -10.09
CA PRO A 93 -16.65 -6.15 -8.76
C PRO A 93 -17.26 -5.17 -7.76
N ILE A 94 -17.09 -3.84 -7.88
CA ILE A 94 -17.77 -2.89 -6.98
C ILE A 94 -19.28 -2.86 -7.23
N THR A 95 -19.73 -2.88 -8.49
CA THR A 95 -21.16 -2.97 -8.81
C THR A 95 -21.73 -4.33 -8.34
N THR A 96 -20.97 -5.41 -8.53
CA THR A 96 -21.37 -6.75 -8.06
C THR A 96 -21.40 -6.84 -6.53
N LEU A 97 -20.42 -6.22 -5.84
CA LEU A 97 -20.42 -6.09 -4.38
C LEU A 97 -21.60 -5.25 -3.91
N GLY A 98 -21.91 -4.14 -4.59
CA GLY A 98 -23.07 -3.30 -4.28
C GLY A 98 -24.36 -4.11 -4.30
N THR A 99 -24.62 -4.84 -5.39
CA THR A 99 -25.80 -5.70 -5.49
C THR A 99 -25.82 -6.82 -4.43
N LYS A 100 -24.66 -7.38 -4.07
CA LYS A 100 -24.57 -8.44 -3.03
C LYS A 100 -24.82 -7.88 -1.63
N VAL A 101 -24.36 -6.65 -1.37
CA VAL A 101 -24.59 -5.95 -0.09
C VAL A 101 -26.05 -5.56 0.06
N ASP A 102 -26.70 -5.06 -1.01
CA ASP A 102 -28.15 -4.80 -1.02
C ASP A 102 -28.94 -6.09 -0.72
N GLN A 103 -28.55 -7.20 -1.35
CA GLN A 103 -29.19 -8.49 -1.12
C GLN A 103 -28.97 -9.02 0.31
N MET A 104 -27.78 -8.83 0.88
CA MET A 104 -27.52 -9.14 2.29
C MET A 104 -28.32 -8.26 3.26
N ALA A 105 -28.57 -7.00 2.91
CA ALA A 105 -29.40 -6.10 3.71
C ALA A 105 -30.87 -6.55 3.72
N ASP A 106 -31.38 -7.00 2.58
CA ASP A 106 -32.71 -7.59 2.47
C ASP A 106 -32.81 -8.93 3.24
N ASP A 107 -31.80 -9.80 3.10
CA ASP A 107 -31.73 -11.05 3.86
C ASP A 107 -31.70 -10.79 5.38
N PHE A 108 -30.93 -9.79 5.84
CA PHE A 108 -30.87 -9.41 7.25
C PHE A 108 -32.22 -8.90 7.75
N ARG A 109 -32.93 -8.11 6.95
CA ARG A 109 -34.28 -7.62 7.27
C ARG A 109 -35.29 -8.77 7.35
N SER A 110 -35.18 -9.74 6.46
CA SER A 110 -35.98 -10.96 6.51
C SER A 110 -35.65 -11.78 7.76
N MET A 111 -34.36 -11.91 8.10
CA MET A 111 -33.91 -12.64 9.28
C MET A 111 -34.41 -12.00 10.57
N GLN A 112 -34.37 -10.66 10.67
CA GLN A 112 -34.92 -9.91 11.79
C GLN A 112 -36.43 -10.12 11.93
N THR A 113 -37.16 -10.14 10.80
CA THR A 113 -38.60 -10.40 10.78
C THR A 113 -38.91 -11.82 11.23
N ASN A 114 -38.15 -12.80 10.75
CA ASN A 114 -38.27 -14.21 11.13
C ASN A 114 -37.92 -14.44 12.60
N MET A 115 -36.88 -13.78 13.12
CA MET A 115 -36.54 -13.80 14.54
C MET A 115 -37.67 -13.21 15.39
N ALA A 116 -38.25 -12.08 14.97
CA ALA A 116 -39.40 -11.50 15.67
C ALA A 116 -40.63 -12.42 15.67
N ASP A 117 -40.89 -13.15 14.59
CA ASP A 117 -41.96 -14.16 14.54
C ASP A 117 -41.66 -15.36 15.44
N LEU A 118 -40.41 -15.83 15.43
CA LEU A 118 -39.96 -16.93 16.29
C LEU A 118 -40.08 -16.54 17.77
N THR A 119 -39.66 -15.35 18.17
CA THR A 119 -39.83 -14.86 19.55
C THR A 119 -41.31 -14.84 19.96
N ARG A 120 -42.22 -14.41 19.07
CA ARG A 120 -43.66 -14.43 19.36
C ARG A 120 -44.19 -15.87 19.52
N ARG A 121 -43.79 -16.79 18.65
CA ARG A 121 -44.18 -18.20 18.74
C ARG A 121 -43.64 -18.86 20.01
N VAL A 122 -42.39 -18.58 20.38
CA VAL A 122 -41.79 -19.06 21.62
C VAL A 122 -42.57 -18.53 22.83
N GLY A 123 -42.92 -17.24 22.86
CA GLY A 123 -43.76 -16.68 23.92
C GLY A 123 -45.15 -17.33 23.99
N GLN A 124 -45.77 -17.64 22.85
CA GLN A 124 -47.06 -18.35 22.82
C GLN A 124 -46.94 -19.81 23.29
N LEU A 125 -45.84 -20.49 22.96
CA LEU A 125 -45.56 -21.84 23.44
C LEU A 125 -45.33 -21.85 24.94
N ASP A 126 -44.59 -20.88 25.48
CA ASP A 126 -44.35 -20.73 26.92
C ASP A 126 -45.66 -20.51 27.70
N GLN A 127 -46.54 -19.64 27.18
CA GLN A 127 -47.87 -19.42 27.75
C GLN A 127 -48.70 -20.71 27.75
N LYS A 128 -48.75 -21.42 26.61
CA LYS A 128 -49.49 -22.69 26.51
C LYS A 128 -48.92 -23.78 27.41
N LEU A 129 -47.60 -23.86 27.57
CA LEU A 129 -46.95 -24.80 28.47
C LEU A 129 -47.28 -24.46 29.94
N THR A 130 -47.33 -23.18 30.29
CA THR A 130 -47.74 -22.71 31.63
C THR A 130 -49.20 -23.05 31.93
N ASP A 131 -50.09 -22.85 30.95
CA ASP A 131 -51.51 -23.19 31.07
C ASP A 131 -51.72 -24.70 31.23
N ILE A 132 -51.03 -25.52 30.41
CA ILE A 132 -51.06 -26.99 30.52
C ILE A 132 -50.50 -27.44 31.86
N SER A 133 -49.37 -26.87 32.31
CA SER A 133 -48.79 -27.19 33.62
C SER A 133 -49.76 -26.89 34.77
N SER A 134 -50.46 -25.76 34.70
CA SER A 134 -51.48 -25.38 35.68
C SER A 134 -52.68 -26.32 35.65
N ALA A 135 -53.18 -26.64 34.45
CA ALA A 135 -54.27 -27.60 34.27
C ALA A 135 -53.91 -29.00 34.80
N VAL A 136 -52.71 -29.50 34.48
CA VAL A 136 -52.20 -30.78 34.98
C VAL A 136 -52.07 -30.77 36.50
N ARG A 137 -51.59 -29.68 37.12
CA ARG A 137 -51.55 -29.56 38.59
C ARG A 137 -52.95 -29.60 39.21
N THR A 138 -53.94 -28.94 38.60
CA THR A 138 -55.32 -28.99 39.10
C THR A 138 -55.97 -30.36 38.92
N LEU A 139 -55.64 -31.08 37.85
CA LEU A 139 -56.15 -32.42 37.59
C LEU A 139 -55.43 -33.50 38.43
N SER A 140 -54.16 -33.27 38.77
CA SER A 140 -53.33 -34.19 39.57
C SER A 140 -53.42 -33.93 41.06
N ALA A 141 -54.17 -32.93 41.52
CA ALA A 141 -54.40 -32.66 42.93
C ALA A 141 -55.55 -33.55 43.46
N PRO A 142 -55.27 -34.62 44.23
CA PRO A 142 -56.31 -35.37 44.91
C PRO A 142 -56.79 -34.55 46.14
N PRO A 143 -58.02 -34.77 46.62
CA PRO A 143 -58.48 -34.18 47.88
C PRO A 143 -57.50 -34.54 49.00
N GLN A 144 -56.96 -33.51 49.65
CA GLN A 144 -55.88 -33.61 50.61
C GLN A 144 -56.33 -34.37 51.87
N VAL A 145 -55.68 -35.50 52.15
CA VAL A 145 -55.63 -36.08 53.50
C VAL A 145 -54.26 -35.75 54.11
N PRO A 146 -54.20 -35.27 55.37
CA PRO A 146 -52.96 -34.74 55.94
C PRO A 146 -52.11 -35.85 56.57
N GLY A 147 -50.82 -35.89 56.20
CA GLY A 147 -49.79 -36.57 56.97
C GLY A 147 -48.76 -37.32 56.13
N GLY A 148 -47.48 -37.03 56.36
CA GLY A 148 -46.36 -37.90 55.98
C GLY A 148 -45.19 -37.17 55.33
N THR A 149 -44.15 -36.90 56.12
CA THR A 149 -42.74 -36.86 55.68
C THR A 149 -42.41 -38.17 54.93
N ILE A 150 -41.52 -38.28 53.94
CA ILE A 150 -40.04 -38.16 53.89
C ILE A 150 -39.59 -38.23 52.38
N PRO A 151 -38.29 -38.41 52.01
CA PRO A 151 -37.33 -37.41 51.51
C PRO A 151 -37.01 -37.46 49.99
N GLN A 152 -36.30 -36.40 49.57
CA GLN A 152 -35.57 -36.23 48.30
C GLN A 152 -34.58 -37.38 48.01
N ALA A 153 -34.69 -38.02 46.84
CA ALA A 153 -33.62 -38.82 46.25
C ALA A 153 -33.69 -38.90 44.71
N ASN A 154 -32.56 -38.52 44.09
CA ASN A 154 -31.92 -39.03 42.88
C ASN A 154 -32.66 -39.14 41.53
N THR A 155 -32.07 -38.56 40.48
CA THR A 155 -31.13 -39.27 39.57
C THR A 155 -30.76 -38.40 38.33
N PRO A 156 -29.47 -38.30 37.95
CA PRO A 156 -29.05 -38.16 36.56
C PRO A 156 -28.56 -39.51 36.04
N LEU A 157 -29.04 -39.95 34.87
CA LEU A 157 -28.72 -41.25 34.27
C LEU A 157 -28.20 -41.08 32.82
N GLY A 158 -26.98 -41.59 32.57
CA GLY A 158 -26.41 -41.99 31.26
C GLY A 158 -25.59 -40.91 30.51
N ALA A 159 -24.25 -40.83 30.61
CA ALA A 159 -23.15 -41.63 30.00
C ALA A 159 -22.77 -41.19 28.56
N PRO A 160 -21.51 -41.36 28.05
CA PRO A 160 -20.17 -41.43 28.67
C PRO A 160 -19.16 -40.41 28.05
N THR A 161 -17.90 -40.46 28.49
CA THR A 161 -16.67 -39.80 27.93
C THR A 161 -16.34 -38.36 28.36
N GLY A 162 -15.27 -38.24 29.17
CA GLY A 162 -14.62 -36.98 29.52
C GLY A 162 -15.13 -36.37 30.83
N THR A 163 -14.37 -36.53 31.91
CA THR A 163 -14.66 -35.95 33.22
C THR A 163 -14.58 -34.41 33.19
N VAL A 164 -15.72 -33.76 32.97
CA VAL A 164 -15.87 -32.31 33.23
C VAL A 164 -15.98 -32.11 34.75
N PRO A 165 -15.25 -31.15 35.36
CA PRO A 165 -15.41 -30.80 36.77
C PRO A 165 -16.87 -30.48 37.11
N PRO A 166 -17.39 -30.91 38.28
CA PRO A 166 -18.77 -30.63 38.65
C PRO A 166 -19.02 -29.12 38.71
N GLY A 167 -19.90 -28.61 37.86
CA GLY A 167 -20.29 -27.19 37.80
C GLY A 167 -20.03 -26.49 36.47
N THR A 168 -19.37 -27.14 35.52
CA THR A 168 -19.12 -26.53 34.21
C THR A 168 -20.15 -26.99 33.17
N SER A 169 -21.16 -26.16 32.92
CA SER A 169 -22.10 -26.35 31.81
C SER A 169 -21.45 -25.96 30.48
N SER A 170 -21.93 -26.53 29.37
CA SER A 170 -21.52 -26.17 28.00
C SER A 170 -21.59 -24.65 27.77
N GLU A 171 -22.70 -24.04 28.20
CA GLU A 171 -22.94 -22.60 28.17
C GLU A 171 -21.82 -21.81 28.88
N THR A 172 -21.38 -22.30 30.04
CA THR A 172 -20.36 -21.64 30.86
C THR A 172 -18.98 -21.72 30.22
N LEU A 173 -18.61 -22.87 29.65
CA LEU A 173 -17.32 -23.04 28.93
C LEU A 173 -17.25 -22.17 27.69
N TYR A 174 -18.31 -22.16 26.88
CA TYR A 174 -18.36 -21.33 25.67
C TYR A 174 -18.30 -19.83 26.02
N THR A 175 -19.05 -19.40 27.04
CA THR A 175 -19.08 -17.99 27.46
C THR A 175 -17.74 -17.52 28.02
N ASN A 176 -17.02 -18.38 28.75
CA ASN A 176 -15.67 -18.07 29.24
C ASN A 176 -14.66 -18.00 28.08
N ALA A 177 -14.67 -18.98 27.18
CA ALA A 177 -13.79 -19.01 26.01
C ALA A 177 -13.99 -17.77 25.12
N PHE A 178 -15.24 -17.36 24.91
CA PHE A 178 -15.58 -16.17 24.15
C PHE A 178 -15.11 -14.88 24.85
N ARG A 179 -15.19 -14.82 26.18
CA ARG A 179 -14.68 -13.69 26.97
C ARG A 179 -13.16 -13.59 26.88
N ASP A 180 -12.46 -14.71 27.02
CA ASP A 180 -10.99 -14.73 26.95
C ASP A 180 -10.48 -14.46 25.52
N TYR A 181 -11.25 -14.85 24.50
CA TYR A 181 -11.02 -14.45 23.11
C TYR A 181 -11.15 -12.92 22.94
N THR A 182 -12.22 -12.34 23.47
CA THR A 182 -12.50 -10.90 23.34
C THR A 182 -11.55 -10.02 24.17
N THR A 183 -10.95 -10.57 25.23
CA THR A 183 -9.96 -9.88 26.07
C THR A 183 -8.52 -10.09 25.61
N GLY A 184 -8.31 -10.75 24.47
CA GLY A 184 -7.01 -10.93 23.82
C GLY A 184 -6.16 -12.08 24.36
N LYS A 185 -6.73 -12.96 25.19
CA LYS A 185 -6.07 -14.18 25.68
C LYS A 185 -6.34 -15.35 24.74
N TYR A 186 -5.83 -15.25 23.52
CA TYR A 186 -6.13 -16.19 22.45
C TYR A 186 -5.70 -17.63 22.76
N GLU A 187 -4.55 -17.83 23.42
CA GLU A 187 -4.07 -19.16 23.81
C GLU A 187 -5.02 -19.87 24.79
N LEU A 188 -5.49 -19.13 25.79
CA LEU A 188 -6.41 -19.66 26.80
C LEU A 188 -7.78 -19.96 26.17
N ALA A 189 -8.29 -19.03 25.37
CA ALA A 189 -9.55 -19.20 24.66
C ALA A 189 -9.53 -20.42 23.73
N MET A 190 -8.41 -20.64 23.02
CA MET A 190 -8.26 -21.78 22.12
C MET A 190 -8.30 -23.11 22.87
N GLN A 191 -7.65 -23.18 24.04
CA GLN A 191 -7.72 -24.34 24.91
C GLN A 191 -9.16 -24.58 25.42
N GLU A 192 -9.85 -23.53 25.87
CA GLU A 192 -11.23 -23.65 26.37
C GLU A 192 -12.24 -24.04 25.28
N PHE A 193 -12.08 -23.54 24.05
CA PHE A 193 -12.87 -24.00 22.90
C PHE A 193 -12.56 -25.44 22.52
N SER A 194 -11.30 -25.88 22.61
CA SER A 194 -10.93 -27.29 22.41
C SER A 194 -11.54 -28.19 23.47
N ASP A 195 -11.57 -27.76 24.73
CA ASP A 195 -12.21 -28.49 25.81
C ASP A 195 -13.73 -28.55 25.60
N TYR A 196 -14.36 -27.44 25.17
CA TYR A 196 -15.78 -27.43 24.79
C TYR A 196 -16.10 -28.48 23.72
N LEU A 197 -15.31 -28.55 22.65
CA LEU A 197 -15.47 -29.55 21.60
C LEU A 197 -15.21 -30.98 22.11
N LYS A 198 -14.29 -31.17 23.05
CA LYS A 198 -13.95 -32.49 23.58
C LYS A 198 -15.01 -33.07 24.51
N TYR A 199 -15.72 -32.21 25.25
CA TYR A 199 -16.68 -32.64 26.27
C TYR A 199 -18.14 -32.59 25.80
N PHE A 200 -18.46 -31.80 24.77
CA PHE A 200 -19.84 -31.59 24.32
C PHE A 200 -20.09 -31.94 22.85
N LEU A 201 -19.09 -32.45 22.14
CA LEU A 201 -19.20 -32.98 20.78
C LEU A 201 -18.76 -34.45 20.75
#